data_AF-A0AA37M8M6-F1
#
_entry.id   AF-A0AA37M8M6-F1
#
_cell.length_a   1.000
_cell.length_b   1.000
_cell.length_c   1.000
_cell.angle_alpha   90.00
_cell.angle_beta   90.00
_cell.angle_gamma   90.00
#
_symmetry.space_group_name_H-M   'P 1'
#
loop_
_entity.id
_entity.type
_entity.pdbx_description
1 polymer ?
#
loop_
_entity_poly.entity_id
_entity_poly.type
_entity_poly.pdbx_seq_one_letter_code
_entity_poly.pdbx_strand_id
1 'polypeptide(L)'
;MTAWGATASEVAIHLQCLIETEHQLALADRAWRAEVRRLHGPDGVLLHGYSPLGMGEPGTQQRTAYEVRRVAIAAWRQVRARERSAM
;
A
#
# COMPACT_ATOMS: atom_id res chain seq x y z
N MET A 1 -35.68 15.72 -12.08
CA MET A 1 -34.66 14.69 -12.34
C MET A 1 -33.36 15.20 -11.76
N THR A 2 -33.01 14.72 -10.56
CA THR A 2 -32.13 15.39 -9.59
C THR A 2 -30.64 15.20 -9.89
N ALA A 3 -29.95 16.29 -10.18
CA ALA A 3 -28.48 16.38 -10.33
C ALA A 3 -27.71 16.20 -8.99
N TRP A 4 -28.40 15.89 -7.89
CA TRP A 4 -27.83 15.80 -6.53
C TRP A 4 -27.53 14.36 -6.07
N GLY A 5 -27.95 13.33 -6.83
CA GLY A 5 -27.73 11.93 -6.44
C GLY A 5 -26.40 11.32 -6.91
N ALA A 6 -25.80 11.89 -7.96
CA ALA A 6 -24.55 11.38 -8.54
C ALA A 6 -23.33 11.69 -7.64
N THR A 7 -23.28 12.87 -7.03
CA THR A 7 -22.11 13.34 -6.26
C THR A 7 -21.93 12.59 -4.94
N ALA A 8 -23.02 12.29 -4.21
CA ALA A 8 -22.96 11.52 -2.97
C ALA A 8 -22.51 10.06 -3.21
N SER A 9 -22.94 9.47 -4.32
CA SER A 9 -22.53 8.10 -4.70
C SER A 9 -21.07 8.04 -5.14
N GLU A 10 -20.60 9.04 -5.89
CA GLU A 10 -19.19 9.16 -6.29
C GLU A 10 -18.27 9.36 -5.08
N VAL A 11 -18.64 10.23 -4.14
CA VAL A 11 -17.89 10.43 -2.89
C VAL A 11 -17.85 9.15 -2.05
N ALA A 12 -18.96 8.43 -1.93
CA ALA A 12 -19.01 7.17 -1.20
C ALA A 12 -18.11 6.08 -1.84
N ILE A 13 -18.11 5.97 -3.18
CA ILE A 13 -17.23 5.05 -3.92
C ILE A 13 -15.76 5.44 -3.73
N HIS A 14 -15.46 6.74 -3.72
CA HIS A 14 -14.10 7.24 -3.54
C HIS A 14 -13.55 6.92 -2.15
N LEU A 15 -14.32 7.20 -1.09
CA LEU A 15 -13.99 6.86 0.29
C LEU A 15 -13.82 5.36 0.48
N GLN A 16 -14.70 4.54 -0.10
CA GLN A 16 -14.57 3.09 -0.05
C GLN A 16 -13.26 2.61 -0.72
N CYS A 17 -12.90 3.20 -1.85
CA CYS A 17 -11.63 2.89 -2.54
C CYS A 17 -10.41 3.30 -1.70
N LEU A 18 -10.49 4.42 -0.98
CA LEU A 18 -9.44 4.86 -0.07
C LEU A 18 -9.28 3.87 1.10
N ILE A 19 -10.39 3.51 1.76
CA ILE A 19 -10.38 2.53 2.88
C ILE A 19 -9.78 1.20 2.42
N GLU A 20 -10.20 0.69 1.27
CA GLU A 20 -9.70 -0.58 0.74
C GLU A 20 -8.20 -0.51 0.45
N THR A 21 -7.73 0.55 -0.22
CA THR A 21 -6.31 0.68 -0.55
C THR A 21 -5.44 0.90 0.70
N GLU A 22 -5.94 1.59 1.73
CA GLU A 22 -5.26 1.71 3.02
C GLU A 22 -5.17 0.37 3.76
N HIS A 23 -6.25 -0.42 3.73
CA HIS A 23 -6.27 -1.76 4.31
C HIS A 23 -5.28 -2.69 3.62
N GLN A 24 -5.30 -2.75 2.29
CA GLN A 24 -4.38 -3.58 1.51
C GLN A 24 -2.91 -3.16 1.71
N LEU A 25 -2.64 -1.84 1.78
CA LEU A 25 -1.31 -1.33 2.09
C LEU A 25 -0.86 -1.77 3.48
N ALA A 26 -1.72 -1.70 4.50
CA ALA A 26 -1.37 -2.10 5.86
C ALA A 26 -1.04 -3.60 5.96
N LEU A 27 -1.81 -4.46 5.27
CA LEU A 27 -1.55 -5.90 5.21
C LEU A 27 -0.22 -6.21 4.50
N ALA A 28 -0.01 -5.62 3.32
CA ALA A 28 1.20 -5.83 2.54
C ALA A 28 2.46 -5.34 3.26
N ASP A 29 2.38 -4.18 3.90
CA ASP A 29 3.48 -3.62 4.66
C ASP A 29 3.80 -4.46 5.92
N ARG A 30 2.78 -4.97 6.63
CA ARG A 30 2.98 -5.91 7.75
C ARG A 30 3.69 -7.19 7.30
N ALA A 31 3.25 -7.78 6.18
CA ALA A 31 3.85 -9.01 5.64
C ALA A 31 5.33 -8.80 5.28
N TRP A 32 5.64 -7.70 4.57
CA TRP A 32 7.02 -7.36 4.23
C TRP A 32 7.87 -7.09 5.48
N ARG A 33 7.36 -6.34 6.47
CA ARG A 33 8.07 -6.07 7.73
C ARG A 33 8.35 -7.36 8.51
N ALA A 34 7.45 -8.34 8.48
CA ALA A 34 7.67 -9.63 9.11
C ALA A 34 8.85 -10.38 8.46
N GLU A 35 8.92 -10.43 7.13
CA GLU A 35 10.03 -11.06 6.42
C GLU A 35 11.36 -10.35 6.68
N VAL A 36 11.37 -9.01 6.62
CA VAL A 36 12.58 -8.23 6.89
C VAL A 36 13.08 -8.45 8.33
N ARG A 37 12.18 -8.49 9.31
CA ARG A 37 12.56 -8.75 10.71
C ARG A 37 13.06 -10.17 10.91
N ARG A 38 12.43 -11.14 10.24
CA ARG A 38 12.82 -12.56 10.31
C ARG A 38 14.23 -12.80 9.75
N LEU A 39 14.60 -12.08 8.69
CA LEU A 39 15.88 -12.26 7.99
C LEU A 39 17.00 -11.35 8.53
N HIS A 40 16.66 -10.13 8.95
CA HIS A 40 17.64 -9.08 9.26
C HIS A 40 17.55 -8.55 10.71
N GLY A 41 16.77 -9.22 11.55
CA GLY A 41 16.61 -8.86 12.97
C GLY A 41 15.62 -7.72 13.22
N PRO A 42 15.41 -7.35 14.50
CA PRO A 42 14.37 -6.40 14.91
C PRO A 42 14.49 -5.02 14.23
N ASP A 43 15.73 -4.57 14.02
CA ASP A 43 16.05 -3.28 13.38
C ASP A 43 16.14 -3.36 11.86
N GLY A 44 15.96 -4.55 11.26
CA GLY A 44 16.13 -4.76 9.82
C GLY A 44 15.28 -3.82 8.95
N VAL A 45 14.08 -3.45 9.41
CA VAL A 45 13.20 -2.50 8.71
C VAL A 45 13.80 -1.10 8.68
N LEU A 46 14.40 -0.68 9.80
CA LEU A 46 15.05 0.63 9.92
C LEU A 46 16.32 0.69 9.07
N LEU A 47 17.13 -0.38 9.10
CA LEU A 47 18.43 -0.42 8.44
C LEU A 47 18.34 -0.71 6.94
N HIS A 48 17.34 -1.47 6.50
CA HIS A 48 17.29 -2.00 5.13
C HIS A 48 16.03 -1.66 4.36
N GLY A 49 15.09 -0.93 4.94
CA GLY A 49 13.73 -0.77 4.38
C GLY A 49 13.65 -0.25 2.93
N TYR A 50 14.67 0.47 2.47
CA TYR A 50 14.78 0.97 1.10
C TYR A 50 16.07 0.52 0.38
N SER A 51 16.85 -0.36 0.98
CA SER A 51 18.07 -0.91 0.36
C SER A 51 17.72 -2.18 -0.44
N PRO A 52 18.58 -2.61 -1.38
CA PRO A 52 18.42 -3.89 -2.08
C PRO A 52 18.19 -5.07 -1.13
N LEU A 53 18.82 -5.01 0.04
CA LEU A 53 18.74 -6.02 1.10
C LEU A 53 17.31 -6.13 1.69
N GLY A 54 16.61 -5.00 1.85
CA GLY A 54 15.20 -5.00 2.26
C GLY A 54 14.23 -5.41 1.15
N MET A 55 14.66 -5.34 -0.11
CA MET A 55 13.87 -5.82 -1.24
C MET A 55 13.91 -7.35 -1.38
N GLY A 56 14.96 -8.00 -0.88
CA GLY A 56 15.17 -9.45 -0.98
C GLY A 56 15.57 -9.92 -2.37
N GLU A 57 16.15 -11.11 -2.47
CA GLU A 57 16.58 -11.65 -3.77
C GLU A 57 15.41 -12.19 -4.60
N PRO A 58 15.48 -12.16 -5.95
CA PRO A 58 14.49 -12.79 -6.82
C PRO A 58 14.13 -14.23 -6.39
N GLY A 59 12.83 -14.55 -6.38
CA GLY A 59 12.34 -15.87 -5.98
C GLY A 59 12.20 -16.09 -4.46
N THR A 60 12.63 -15.15 -3.62
CA THR A 60 12.43 -15.25 -2.16
C THR A 60 11.05 -14.75 -1.71
N GLN A 61 10.59 -15.24 -0.55
CA GLN A 61 9.37 -14.74 0.08
C GLN A 61 9.46 -13.24 0.41
N GLN A 62 10.63 -12.77 0.84
CA GLN A 62 10.89 -11.34 1.06
C GLN A 62 10.67 -10.52 -0.21
N ARG A 63 11.16 -11.00 -1.37
CA ARG A 63 10.94 -10.35 -2.66
C ARG A 63 9.46 -10.32 -3.04
N THR A 64 8.75 -11.42 -2.89
CA THR A 64 7.30 -11.45 -3.14
C THR A 64 6.57 -10.44 -2.25
N ALA A 65 6.87 -10.40 -0.95
CA ALA A 65 6.27 -9.45 -0.03
C ALA A 65 6.60 -7.99 -0.38
N TYR A 66 7.85 -7.72 -0.81
CA TYR A 66 8.26 -6.39 -1.26
C TYR A 66 7.50 -5.93 -2.50
N GLU A 67 7.35 -6.78 -3.53
CA GLU A 67 6.61 -6.40 -4.74
C GLU A 67 5.12 -6.20 -4.46
N VAL A 68 4.49 -7.04 -3.61
CA VAL A 68 3.10 -6.84 -3.18
C VAL A 68 2.94 -5.49 -2.47
N ARG A 69 3.86 -5.16 -1.55
CA ARG A 69 3.89 -3.85 -0.87
C ARG A 69 4.05 -2.71 -1.88
N ARG A 70 4.93 -2.84 -2.86
CA ARG A 70 5.16 -1.82 -3.89
C ARG A 70 3.91 -1.56 -4.73
N VAL A 71 3.18 -2.61 -5.12
CA VAL A 71 1.91 -2.49 -5.85
C VAL A 71 0.85 -1.80 -4.98
N ALA A 72 0.73 -2.18 -3.70
CA ALA A 72 -0.21 -1.55 -2.78
C ALA A 72 0.09 -0.05 -2.55
N ILE A 73 1.37 0.33 -2.42
CA ILE A 73 1.80 1.73 -2.34
C ILE A 73 1.38 2.50 -3.61
N ALA A 74 1.57 1.90 -4.79
CA ALA A 74 1.20 2.54 -6.04
C ALA A 74 -0.32 2.77 -6.13
N ALA A 75 -1.13 1.77 -5.78
CA ALA A 75 -2.59 1.87 -5.75
C ALA A 75 -3.06 2.96 -4.78
N TRP A 76 -2.55 2.95 -3.54
CA TRP A 76 -2.87 3.97 -2.53
C TRP A 76 -2.50 5.39 -2.99
N ARG A 77 -1.32 5.58 -3.61
CA ARG A 77 -0.90 6.87 -4.18
C ARG A 77 -1.83 7.36 -5.27
N GLN A 78 -2.33 6.47 -6.13
CA GLN A 78 -3.26 6.83 -7.20
C GLN A 78 -4.60 7.32 -6.62
N VAL A 79 -5.14 6.62 -5.62
CA VAL A 79 -6.39 7.04 -4.96
C VAL A 79 -6.21 8.37 -4.23
N ARG A 80 -5.13 8.54 -3.45
CA ARG A 80 -4.83 9.80 -2.74
C ARG A 80 -4.57 10.98 -3.68
N ALA A 81 -3.99 10.74 -4.86
CA ALA A 81 -3.81 11.80 -5.85
C ALA A 81 -5.17 12.28 -6.39
N ARG A 82 -6.11 11.37 -6.62
CA ARG A 82 -7.48 11.70 -7.05
C ARG A 82 -8.25 12.47 -5.97
N GLU A 83 -8.14 12.06 -4.69
CA GLU A 83 -8.71 12.79 -3.55
C GLU A 83 -8.24 14.26 -3.53
N ARG A 84 -6.92 14.47 -3.65
CA ARG A 84 -6.35 15.83 -3.64
C ARG A 84 -6.75 16.68 -4.85
N SER A 85 -7.04 16.06 -5.99
CA SER A 85 -7.49 16.77 -7.19
C SER A 85 -9.00 17.04 -7.21
N ALA A 86 -9.77 16.33 -6.40
CA ALA A 86 -11.21 16.52 -6.25
C ALA A 86 -11.60 17.55 -5.18
N MET A 87 -10.62 18.03 -4.41
CA MET A 87 -10.74 19.03 -3.33
C MET A 87 -10.31 20.40 -3.83
#